data_AF-A0A382M869-F1
#
_entry.id   AF-A0A382M869-F1
#
_cell.length_a   1.000
_cell.length_b   1.000
_cell.length_c   1.000
_cell.angle_alpha   90.00
_cell.angle_beta   90.00
_cell.angle_gamma   90.00
#
_symmetry.space_group_name_H-M   'P 1'
#
loop_
_entity.id
_entity.type
_entity.pdbx_description
1 polymer ?
#
loop_
_entity_poly.entity_id
_entity_poly.type
_entity_poly.pdbx_seq_one_letter_code
_entity_poly.pdbx_strand_id
1 'polypeptide(L)'
;MKITRIITLSLLALFTLGQAQLFAEAKPGKPVTQALITGTEAGWRAMVKDEFVNVNCTDDTWTFEGNTIKCTGKPVGVIRTKKQVTNLELVVE
;
A
#
# COMPACT_ATOMS: atom_id res chain seq x y z
N MET A 1 -25.71 -47.71 16.90
CA MET A 1 -24.99 -46.81 17.84
C MET A 1 -23.67 -46.23 17.33
N LYS A 2 -22.80 -47.00 16.64
CA LYS A 2 -21.53 -46.45 16.11
C LYS A 2 -21.70 -45.52 14.90
N ILE A 3 -22.59 -45.87 13.96
CA ILE A 3 -22.85 -45.08 12.74
C ILE A 3 -23.58 -43.76 13.05
N THR A 4 -24.54 -43.78 13.97
CA THR A 4 -25.29 -42.58 14.39
C THR A 4 -24.36 -41.52 15.00
N ARG A 5 -23.38 -41.93 15.82
CA ARG A 5 -22.36 -41.05 16.43
C ARG A 5 -21.41 -40.44 15.40
N ILE A 6 -21.04 -41.19 14.37
CA ILE A 6 -20.16 -40.68 13.29
C ILE A 6 -20.90 -39.60 12.48
N ILE A 7 -22.19 -39.81 12.19
CA ILE A 7 -23.02 -38.80 11.49
C ILE A 7 -23.22 -37.55 12.35
N THR A 8 -23.37 -37.70 13.68
CA THR A 8 -23.50 -36.54 14.59
C THR A 8 -22.22 -35.73 14.70
N LEU A 9 -21.04 -36.38 14.72
CA LEU A 9 -19.75 -35.67 14.72
C LEU A 9 -19.48 -34.94 13.40
N SER A 10 -19.85 -35.52 12.26
CA SER A 10 -19.66 -34.88 10.95
C SER A 10 -20.56 -33.65 10.76
N LEU A 11 -21.82 -33.68 11.22
CA LEU A 11 -22.70 -32.50 11.14
C LEU A 11 -22.23 -31.34 12.04
N LEU A 12 -21.63 -31.63 13.21
CA LEU A 12 -21.13 -30.59 14.11
C LEU A 12 -19.89 -29.87 13.55
N ALA A 13 -19.01 -30.60 12.84
CA ALA A 13 -17.82 -30.02 12.19
C ALA A 13 -18.17 -29.12 10.99
N LEU A 14 -19.26 -29.42 10.26
CA LEU A 14 -19.78 -28.58 9.18
C LEU A 14 -20.46 -27.30 9.70
N PHE A 15 -21.00 -27.31 10.92
CA PHE A 15 -21.60 -26.12 11.53
C PHE A 15 -20.55 -25.11 12.03
N THR A 16 -19.38 -25.59 12.48
CA THR A 16 -18.28 -24.71 12.93
C THR A 16 -17.52 -24.03 11.79
N LEU A 17 -17.52 -24.59 10.58
CA LEU A 17 -16.83 -24.00 9.42
C LEU A 17 -17.65 -22.90 8.73
N GLY A 18 -18.96 -22.84 8.96
CA GLY A 18 -19.88 -21.90 8.28
C GLY A 18 -19.92 -20.49 8.87
N GLN A 19 -19.35 -20.23 10.05
CA GLN A 19 -19.46 -18.93 10.75
C GLN A 19 -18.23 -18.02 10.61
N ALA A 20 -17.14 -18.46 9.98
CA ALA A 20 -15.93 -17.65 9.85
C ALA A 20 -16.02 -16.56 8.75
N GLN A 21 -17.05 -16.58 7.91
CA GLN A 21 -17.33 -15.51 6.96
C GLN A 21 -18.40 -14.57 7.52
N LEU A 22 -18.13 -14.01 8.69
CA LEU A 22 -18.68 -12.70 9.02
C LEU A 22 -18.13 -11.73 7.98
N PHE A 23 -18.96 -11.41 6.99
CA PHE A 23 -18.73 -10.26 6.13
C PHE A 23 -18.41 -9.08 7.03
N ALA A 24 -17.16 -8.61 6.98
CA ALA A 24 -16.82 -7.32 7.53
C ALA A 24 -17.62 -6.30 6.72
N GLU A 25 -18.80 -5.95 7.21
CA GLU A 25 -19.59 -4.87 6.64
C GLU A 25 -18.75 -3.61 6.81
N ALA A 26 -18.18 -3.14 5.69
CA ALA A 26 -17.45 -1.89 5.68
C ALA A 26 -18.45 -0.80 6.09
N LYS A 27 -18.27 -0.23 7.28
CA LYS A 27 -19.10 0.87 7.77
C LYS A 27 -19.19 1.92 6.65
N PRO A 28 -20.40 2.45 6.34
CA PRO A 28 -20.53 3.48 5.34
C PRO A 28 -19.57 4.62 5.69
N GLY A 29 -18.64 4.92 4.79
CA GLY A 29 -17.73 6.05 4.94
C GLY A 29 -18.52 7.35 5.05
N LYS A 30 -17.94 8.36 5.69
CA LYS A 30 -18.53 9.72 5.67
C LYS A 30 -18.77 10.15 4.22
N PRO A 31 -19.82 10.94 3.93
CA PRO A 31 -20.06 11.50 2.60
C PRO A 31 -18.79 12.19 2.09
N VAL A 32 -18.31 11.77 0.93
CA VAL A 32 -17.14 12.38 0.28
C VAL A 32 -17.61 13.69 -0.35
N THR A 33 -17.29 14.83 0.27
CA THR A 33 -17.70 16.16 -0.20
C THR A 33 -16.75 16.74 -1.25
N GLN A 34 -15.58 16.13 -1.43
CA GLN A 34 -14.55 16.54 -2.39
C GLN A 34 -13.69 15.34 -2.79
N ALA A 35 -13.26 15.28 -4.05
CA ALA A 35 -12.22 14.37 -4.48
C ALA A 35 -10.85 14.92 -4.03
N LEU A 36 -10.24 14.29 -3.02
CA LEU A 36 -8.91 14.63 -2.53
C LEU A 36 -8.03 13.39 -2.61
N ILE A 37 -6.78 13.55 -3.08
CA ILE A 37 -5.75 12.52 -3.02
C ILE A 37 -4.70 13.02 -2.01
N THR A 38 -4.66 12.39 -0.85
CA THR A 38 -3.78 12.74 0.27
C THR A 38 -2.49 11.92 0.30
N GLY A 39 -2.42 10.85 -0.51
CA GLY A 39 -1.30 9.90 -0.49
C GLY A 39 -1.31 8.99 0.74
N THR A 40 -2.40 8.97 1.51
CA THR A 40 -2.58 8.15 2.73
C THR A 40 -3.71 7.14 2.61
N GLU A 41 -4.37 7.07 1.45
CA GLU A 41 -5.45 6.15 1.17
C GLU A 41 -4.94 4.70 1.09
N ALA A 42 -5.85 3.72 1.15
CA ALA A 42 -5.47 2.31 1.07
C ALA A 42 -4.73 1.99 -0.23
N GLY A 43 -3.57 1.35 -0.13
CA GLY A 43 -2.71 0.99 -1.27
C GLY A 43 -1.64 2.03 -1.61
N TRP A 44 -1.73 3.25 -1.07
CA TRP A 44 -0.67 4.25 -1.18
C TRP A 44 0.50 3.90 -0.26
N ARG A 45 1.71 4.29 -0.69
CA ARG A 45 2.92 4.19 0.11
C ARG A 45 3.81 5.40 -0.15
N ALA A 46 4.53 5.84 0.87
CA ALA A 46 5.59 6.82 0.70
C ALA A 46 6.73 6.23 -0.17
N MET A 47 7.31 7.06 -1.02
CA MET A 47 8.57 6.78 -1.71
C MET A 47 9.72 7.29 -0.85
N VAL A 48 10.74 6.46 -0.61
CA VAL A 48 11.86 6.80 0.28
C VAL A 48 13.18 6.94 -0.48
N LYS A 49 14.15 7.65 0.11
CA LYS A 49 15.49 7.89 -0.46
C LYS A 49 16.12 6.64 -1.08
N ASP A 50 16.06 5.53 -0.36
CA ASP A 50 16.71 4.27 -0.77
C ASP A 50 16.06 3.62 -2.00
N GLU A 51 14.95 4.14 -2.49
CA GLU A 51 14.31 3.66 -3.71
C GLU A 51 14.76 4.42 -4.96
N PHE A 52 15.54 5.49 -4.80
CA PHE A 52 16.09 6.28 -5.89
C PHE A 52 17.56 5.97 -6.13
N VAL A 53 18.01 6.22 -7.36
CA VAL A 53 19.40 6.15 -7.76
C VAL A 53 19.76 7.38 -8.58
N ASN A 54 20.94 7.92 -8.31
CA ASN A 54 21.55 9.00 -9.08
C ASN A 54 21.89 8.49 -10.50
N VAL A 55 21.54 9.26 -11.52
CA VAL A 55 21.84 8.93 -12.92
C VAL A 55 23.06 9.69 -13.43
N ASN A 56 23.09 11.01 -13.27
CA ASN A 56 24.10 11.89 -13.86
C ASN A 56 24.37 13.14 -13.01
N CYS A 57 24.21 13.03 -11.70
CA CYS A 57 24.45 14.08 -10.73
C CYS A 57 25.73 13.81 -9.91
N THR A 58 26.23 14.83 -9.22
CA THR A 58 27.20 14.65 -8.13
C THR A 58 26.49 14.21 -6.85
N ASP A 59 27.24 13.67 -5.89
CA ASP A 59 26.69 13.13 -4.63
C ASP A 59 25.93 14.19 -3.80
N ASP A 60 26.26 15.47 -3.97
CA ASP A 60 25.66 16.61 -3.28
C ASP A 60 24.53 17.30 -4.06
N THR A 61 24.22 16.85 -5.29
CA THR A 61 23.15 17.48 -6.10
C THR A 61 21.77 17.28 -5.46
N TRP A 62 21.53 16.13 -4.83
CA TRP A 62 20.25 15.76 -4.23
C TRP A 62 20.40 15.44 -2.74
N THR A 63 19.66 16.16 -1.91
CA THR A 63 19.61 15.91 -0.45
C THR A 63 18.20 15.59 -0.02
N PHE A 64 18.06 14.63 0.90
CA PHE A 64 16.79 14.20 1.48
C PHE A 64 16.79 14.61 2.96
N GLU A 65 15.91 15.54 3.33
CA GLU A 65 15.78 16.08 4.67
C GLU A 65 14.35 15.88 5.17
N GLY A 66 14.13 14.87 6.03
CA GLY A 66 12.79 14.47 6.44
C GLY A 66 11.93 14.09 5.23
N ASN A 67 10.85 14.84 4.99
CA ASN A 67 9.93 14.63 3.87
C ASN A 67 10.22 15.55 2.67
N THR A 68 11.32 16.31 2.69
CA THR A 68 11.67 17.24 1.61
C THR A 68 12.87 16.74 0.82
N ILE A 69 12.76 16.79 -0.50
CA ILE A 69 13.85 16.52 -1.43
C ILE A 69 14.34 17.85 -1.98
N LYS A 70 15.63 18.15 -1.82
CA LYS A 70 16.27 19.37 -2.33
C LYS A 70 17.20 19.04 -3.49
N CYS A 71 17.14 19.84 -4.54
CA CYS A 71 18.02 19.76 -5.69
C CYS A 71 18.81 21.07 -5.85
N THR A 72 20.12 20.99 -6.03
CA THR A 72 20.96 22.17 -6.32
C THR A 72 20.81 22.65 -7.76
N GLY A 73 20.34 21.77 -8.66
CA GLY A 73 20.28 21.99 -10.10
C GLY A 73 21.66 22.01 -10.81
N LYS A 74 22.74 21.64 -10.10
CA LYS A 74 24.11 21.70 -10.61
C LYS A 74 24.87 20.40 -10.27
N PRO A 75 25.30 19.61 -11.28
CA PRO A 75 25.01 19.76 -12.71
C PRO A 75 23.52 19.53 -13.02
N VAL A 76 23.11 19.83 -14.27
CA VAL A 76 21.78 19.43 -14.76
C VAL A 76 21.73 17.91 -14.84
N GLY A 77 20.90 17.31 -14.00
CA GLY A 77 20.74 15.86 -13.94
C GLY A 77 19.48 15.43 -13.19
N VAL A 78 19.31 14.11 -13.07
CA VAL A 78 18.11 13.49 -12.52
C VAL A 78 18.43 12.35 -11.55
N ILE A 79 17.46 12.04 -10.71
CA ILE A 79 17.35 10.75 -10.01
C ILE A 79 16.22 9.94 -10.65
N ARG A 80 16.29 8.61 -10.56
CA ARG A 80 15.22 7.71 -10.98
C ARG A 80 14.94 6.66 -9.93
N THR A 81 13.78 6.03 -9.97
CA THR A 81 13.52 4.84 -9.16
C THR A 81 14.43 3.69 -9.55
N LYS A 82 14.83 2.88 -8.57
CA LYS A 82 15.61 1.64 -8.79
C LYS A 82 14.79 0.61 -9.57
N LYS A 83 13.50 0.50 -9.24
CA LYS A 83 12.54 -0.39 -9.90
C LYS A 83 11.70 0.41 -10.89
N GLN A 84 11.46 -0.16 -12.07
CA GLN A 84 10.49 0.39 -13.01
C GLN A 84 9.08 0.19 -12.44
N VAL A 85 8.28 1.25 -12.48
CA VAL A 85 6.88 1.23 -12.05
C VAL A 85 6.01 1.56 -13.26
N THR A 86 4.93 0.83 -13.44
CA THR A 86 3.98 0.99 -14.55
C THR A 86 2.56 1.07 -13.99
N ASN A 87 1.66 1.79 -14.64
CA ASN A 87 0.25 1.97 -14.21
C ASN A 87 0.17 2.47 -12.75
N LEU A 88 0.69 3.67 -12.50
CA LEU A 88 0.80 4.22 -11.16
C LEU A 88 0.05 5.55 -11.03
N GLU A 89 -0.32 5.85 -9.79
CA GLU A 89 -0.71 7.19 -9.34
C GLU A 89 0.45 7.75 -8.50
N LEU A 90 0.79 9.03 -8.71
CA LEU A 90 1.84 9.74 -7.99
C LEU A 90 1.29 11.06 -7.48
N VAL A 91 1.50 11.32 -6.20
CA VAL A 91 1.25 12.61 -5.54
C VAL A 91 2.57 13.08 -4.97
N VAL A 92 2.95 14.31 -5.30
CA VAL A 92 4.19 14.95 -4.87
C VAL A 92 3.96 16.47 -4.81
N GLU A 93 4.62 17.14 -3.87
CA GLU A 93 4.59 18.59 -3.64
C GLU A 93 6.00 19.19 -3.71
#